data_AF-T1GVJ7-F1
#
_entry.id   AF-T1GVJ7-F1
#
_cell.length_a   1.000
_cell.length_b   1.000
_cell.length_c   1.000
_cell.angle_alpha   90.00
_cell.angle_beta   90.00
_cell.angle_gamma   90.00
#
_symmetry.space_group_name_H-M   'P 1'
#
loop_
_entity.id
_entity.type
_entity.pdbx_description
1 polymer ?
#
loop_
_entity_poly.entity_id
_entity_poly.type
_entity_poly.pdbx_seq_one_letter_code
_entity_poly.pdbx_strand_id
1 'polypeptide(L)'
;MPVLPVAFSLMVSFMSAVTLLGVSMENYTFGTQFVVINFAYVIATPIATHIILPVFYNLRTASVYEYLEKRFGFPARLYASLMFSLQMILYMGIVLYAPALALEAVTGLNRVGSIFAIGLVCTFYSTLGGMKAVVMTDVFQSLLMFVAIFSVIICAGIKAGGLDVIWEAAEEGGRIEFDSFSFDPTVRHTWWGLIIGGMFTYLTLYGGLQSLVVALQLGIPSSLTSLSTPGSNKIS
;
A
#
# COMPACT_ATOMS: atom_id res chain seq x y z
N MET A 1 19.05 -13.93 2.33
CA MET A 1 17.71 -14.57 2.41
C MET A 1 17.21 -14.80 1.00
N PRO A 2 16.37 -15.82 0.72
CA PRO A 2 15.81 -16.00 -0.61
C PRO A 2 14.98 -14.77 -1.00
N VAL A 3 15.05 -14.37 -2.26
CA VAL A 3 14.40 -13.14 -2.80
C VAL A 3 12.87 -13.22 -2.72
N LEU A 4 12.32 -14.43 -2.77
CA LEU A 4 10.88 -14.69 -2.82
C LEU A 4 10.13 -14.23 -1.55
N PRO A 5 10.51 -14.61 -0.32
CA PRO A 5 9.84 -14.10 0.89
C PRO A 5 9.86 -12.57 1.04
N VAL A 6 10.94 -11.91 0.60
CA VAL A 6 11.05 -10.44 0.69
C VAL A 6 10.11 -9.80 -0.32
N ALA A 7 10.05 -10.31 -1.55
CA ALA A 7 9.12 -9.85 -2.58
C ALA A 7 7.66 -10.07 -2.17
N PHE A 8 7.33 -11.23 -1.59
CA PHE A 8 6.00 -11.51 -1.06
C PHE A 8 5.66 -10.59 0.11
N SER A 9 6.58 -10.37 1.06
CA SER A 9 6.36 -9.43 2.16
C SER A 9 6.15 -8.00 1.66
N LEU A 10 6.91 -7.55 0.66
CA LEU A 10 6.71 -6.25 0.01
C LEU A 10 5.33 -6.15 -0.61
N MET A 11 4.94 -7.13 -1.44
CA MET A 11 3.62 -7.18 -2.08
C MET A 11 2.49 -7.11 -1.04
N VAL A 12 2.64 -7.88 0.04
CA VAL A 12 1.70 -7.94 1.17
C VAL A 12 1.61 -6.59 1.89
N SER A 13 2.74 -5.95 2.18
CA SER A 13 2.76 -4.65 2.86
C SER A 13 2.13 -3.52 2.04
N PHE A 14 2.05 -3.65 0.71
CA PHE A 14 1.36 -2.67 -0.14
C PHE A 14 -0.13 -2.95 -0.33
N MET A 15 -0.59 -4.17 -0.09
CA MET A 15 -2.02 -4.51 -0.17
C MET A 15 -2.72 -4.17 1.15
N SER A 16 -3.31 -2.98 1.22
CA SER A 16 -4.22 -2.60 2.30
C SER A 16 -5.66 -3.08 2.02
N ALA A 17 -6.37 -3.49 3.08
CA ALA A 17 -7.80 -3.81 3.01
C ALA A 17 -8.63 -2.63 2.51
N VAL A 18 -8.19 -1.40 2.80
CA VAL A 18 -8.83 -0.18 2.31
C VAL A 18 -8.70 -0.05 0.79
N THR A 19 -7.54 -0.38 0.23
CA THR A 19 -7.34 -0.36 -1.23
C THR A 19 -8.23 -1.38 -1.91
N LEU A 20 -8.34 -2.59 -1.34
CA LEU A 20 -9.20 -3.64 -1.88
C LEU A 20 -10.67 -3.19 -1.93
N LEU A 21 -11.21 -2.67 -0.82
CA LEU A 21 -12.58 -2.16 -0.77
C LEU A 21 -12.77 -0.93 -1.65
N GLY A 22 -11.81 -0.01 -1.66
CA GLY A 22 -11.85 1.22 -2.44
C GLY A 22 -11.85 0.96 -3.94
N VAL A 23 -10.94 0.10 -4.42
CA VAL A 23 -10.86 -0.28 -5.85
C VAL A 23 -12.11 -1.03 -6.28
N SER A 24 -12.63 -1.93 -5.44
CA SER A 24 -13.87 -2.66 -5.74
C SER A 24 -15.09 -1.72 -5.82
N MET A 25 -15.17 -0.74 -4.91
CA MET A 25 -16.23 0.27 -4.89
C MET A 25 -16.14 1.21 -6.10
N GLU A 26 -14.92 1.62 -6.47
CA GLU A 26 -14.69 2.45 -7.66
C GLU A 26 -15.13 1.71 -8.93
N ASN A 27 -14.72 0.45 -9.09
CA ASN A 27 -15.13 -0.38 -10.22
C ASN A 27 -16.65 -0.62 -10.28
N TYR A 28 -17.28 -0.80 -9.11
CA TYR A 28 -18.73 -1.00 -9.05
C TYR A 28 -19.53 0.26 -9.43
N THR A 29 -19.01 1.45 -9.08
CA THR A 29 -19.73 2.72 -9.23
C THR A 29 -19.44 3.40 -10.56
N PHE A 30 -18.20 3.32 -11.05
CA PHE A 30 -17.71 4.09 -12.20
C PHE A 30 -17.18 3.21 -13.34
N GLY A 31 -17.22 1.88 -13.19
CA GLY A 31 -16.83 0.93 -14.22
C GLY A 31 -15.36 0.51 -14.19
N THR A 32 -14.98 -0.35 -15.13
CA THR A 32 -13.68 -1.05 -15.17
C THR A 32 -12.49 -0.20 -15.60
N GLN A 33 -12.70 1.08 -15.91
CA GLN A 33 -11.67 2.01 -16.41
C GLN A 33 -10.46 2.12 -15.45
N PHE A 34 -10.68 2.00 -14.14
CA PHE A 34 -9.62 2.09 -13.14
C PHE A 34 -8.57 0.96 -13.27
N VAL A 35 -8.91 -0.17 -13.90
CA VAL A 35 -7.98 -1.30 -14.13
C VAL A 35 -6.73 -0.86 -14.90
N VAL A 36 -6.82 0.20 -15.71
CA VAL A 36 -5.70 0.78 -16.48
C VAL A 36 -4.54 1.22 -15.58
N ILE A 37 -4.79 1.55 -14.31
CA ILE A 37 -3.73 1.91 -13.36
C ILE A 37 -2.70 0.79 -13.17
N ASN A 38 -3.09 -0.48 -13.37
CA ASN A 38 -2.15 -1.61 -13.28
C ASN A 38 -1.09 -1.55 -14.38
N PHE A 39 -1.44 -1.12 -15.60
CA PHE A 39 -0.47 -0.90 -16.67
C PHE A 39 0.52 0.22 -16.31
N ALA A 40 0.02 1.30 -15.68
CA ALA A 40 0.87 2.36 -15.15
C ALA A 40 1.90 1.82 -14.16
N TYR A 41 1.50 0.91 -13.27
CA TYR A 41 2.38 0.30 -12.26
C TYR A 41 3.43 -0.63 -12.89
N VAL A 42 3.05 -1.40 -13.92
CA VAL A 42 4.00 -2.24 -14.67
C VAL A 42 5.09 -1.38 -15.32
N ILE A 43 4.73 -0.22 -15.89
CA ILE A 43 5.69 0.72 -16.51
C ILE A 43 6.50 1.48 -15.45
N ALA A 44 5.89 1.86 -14.33
CA ALA A 44 6.56 2.59 -13.25
C ALA A 44 7.60 1.72 -12.51
N THR A 45 7.38 0.41 -12.43
CA THR A 45 8.26 -0.53 -11.71
C THR A 45 9.71 -0.53 -12.21
N PRO A 46 10.01 -0.70 -13.52
CA PRO A 46 11.38 -0.62 -14.02
C PRO A 46 11.97 0.79 -13.84
N ILE A 47 11.17 1.85 -14.00
CA ILE A 47 11.63 3.23 -13.77
C ILE A 47 12.07 3.42 -12.31
N ALA A 48 11.24 3.00 -11.35
CA ALA A 48 11.57 3.04 -9.94
C ALA A 48 12.81 2.20 -9.62
N THR A 49 12.91 0.99 -10.20
CA THR A 49 14.05 0.10 -9.98
C THR A 49 15.36 0.65 -10.54
N HIS A 50 15.34 1.33 -11.69
CA HIS A 50 16.56 1.85 -12.30
C HIS A 50 16.94 3.26 -11.83
N ILE A 51 15.99 4.07 -11.37
CA ILE A 51 16.25 5.45 -10.94
C ILE A 51 16.32 5.55 -9.42
N ILE A 52 15.33 5.01 -8.70
CA ILE A 52 15.19 5.19 -7.25
C ILE A 52 16.12 4.22 -6.49
N LEU A 53 16.19 2.96 -6.91
CA LEU A 53 17.00 1.94 -6.23
C LEU A 53 18.50 2.29 -6.15
N PRO A 54 19.20 2.70 -7.24
CA PRO A 54 20.63 2.99 -7.14
C PRO A 54 20.92 4.22 -6.27
N VAL A 55 20.01 5.19 -6.21
CA VAL A 55 20.18 6.37 -5.34
C VAL A 55 20.20 5.93 -3.88
N PHE A 56 19.21 5.16 -3.43
CA PHE A 56 19.18 4.70 -2.04
C PHE A 56 20.28 3.67 -1.72
N TYR A 57 20.61 2.79 -2.66
CA TYR A 57 21.66 1.79 -2.47
C TYR A 57 23.05 2.42 -2.32
N ASN A 58 23.38 3.42 -3.14
CA ASN A 58 24.69 4.08 -3.09
C ASN A 58 24.85 4.99 -1.86
N LEU A 59 23.78 5.64 -1.39
CA LEU A 59 23.85 6.54 -0.23
C LEU A 59 23.79 5.83 1.14
N ARG A 60 23.48 4.53 1.18
CA ARG A 60 23.38 3.70 2.40
C ARG A 60 22.58 4.36 3.53
N THR A 61 21.58 5.18 3.18
CA THR A 61 20.75 5.90 4.14
C THR A 61 19.67 4.98 4.66
N ALA A 62 19.46 4.99 5.98
CA ALA A 62 18.48 4.11 6.61
C ALA A 62 17.04 4.62 6.46
N SER A 63 16.86 5.87 6.03
CA SER A 63 15.54 6.48 5.80
C SER A 63 15.56 7.47 4.63
N VAL A 64 14.41 7.65 3.97
CA VAL A 64 14.20 8.67 2.94
C VAL A 64 14.45 10.08 3.51
N TYR A 65 14.16 10.30 4.79
CA TYR A 65 14.37 11.57 5.48
C TYR A 65 15.85 11.89 5.70
N GLU A 66 16.69 10.87 5.93
CA GLU A 66 18.14 11.04 6.03
C GLU A 66 18.74 11.43 4.66
N TYR A 67 18.19 10.91 3.56
CA TYR A 67 18.55 11.38 2.22
C TYR A 67 18.19 12.86 2.01
N LEU A 68 16.98 13.26 2.40
CA LEU A 68 16.53 14.66 2.36
C LEU A 68 17.44 15.58 3.19
N GLU A 69 17.88 15.14 4.36
CA GLU A 69 18.81 15.89 5.20
C GLU A 69 20.19 16.04 4.55
N LYS A 70 20.76 14.97 4.00
CA LYS A 70 22.06 15.02 3.34
C LYS A 70 22.06 15.92 2.10
N ARG A 71 20.90 16.03 1.41
CA ARG A 71 20.79 16.82 0.17
C ARG A 71 20.35 18.27 0.39
N PHE A 72 19.41 18.51 1.30
CA PHE A 72 18.74 19.81 1.49
C PHE A 72 18.90 20.39 2.91
N GLY A 73 19.56 19.65 3.81
CA GLY A 73 19.80 20.06 5.19
C GLY A 73 18.69 19.68 6.17
N PHE A 74 18.96 19.93 7.46
CA PHE A 74 18.07 19.65 8.58
C PHE A 74 16.64 20.24 8.46
N PRO A 75 16.42 21.50 8.02
CA PRO A 75 15.05 22.04 7.94
C PRO A 75 14.17 21.26 6.97
N ALA A 76 14.71 20.82 5.82
CA ALA A 76 13.95 20.04 4.85
C ALA A 76 13.50 18.68 5.42
N ARG A 77 14.36 18.02 6.21
CA ARG A 77 14.01 16.79 6.95
C ARG A 77 12.88 17.02 7.95
N LEU A 78 12.93 18.12 8.70
CA LEU A 78 11.91 18.42 9.70
C LEU A 78 10.55 18.68 9.04
N TYR A 79 10.49 19.52 8.00
CA TYR A 79 9.23 19.78 7.29
C TYR A 79 8.67 18.52 6.63
N ALA A 80 9.50 17.73 5.93
CA ALA A 80 9.05 16.51 5.27
C ALA A 80 8.51 15.47 6.26
N SER A 81 9.21 15.25 7.39
CA SER A 81 8.78 14.30 8.41
C SER A 81 7.51 14.75 9.15
N LEU A 82 7.35 16.05 9.43
CA LEU A 82 6.13 16.60 10.04
C LEU A 82 4.92 16.47 9.11
N MET A 83 5.07 16.86 7.84
CA MET A 83 3.99 16.75 6.84
C MET A 83 3.58 15.31 6.63
N PHE A 84 4.54 14.40 6.51
CA PHE A 84 4.26 12.97 6.40
C PHE A 84 3.57 12.41 7.65
N SER A 85 4.05 12.77 8.85
CA SER A 85 3.44 12.30 10.10
C SER A 85 1.99 12.75 10.22
N LEU A 86 1.70 14.01 9.87
CA LEU A 86 0.35 14.55 9.86
C LEU A 86 -0.54 13.83 8.83
N GLN A 87 -0.05 13.64 7.60
CA GLN A 87 -0.74 12.89 6.56
C GLN A 87 -1.06 11.47 7.02
N MET A 88 -0.10 10.82 7.69
CA MET A 88 -0.26 9.43 8.11
C MET A 88 -1.23 9.29 9.28
N ILE A 89 -1.29 10.26 10.21
CA ILE A 89 -2.32 10.28 11.27
C ILE A 89 -3.74 10.36 10.65
N LEU A 90 -3.93 11.25 9.67
CA LEU A 90 -5.21 11.39 8.98
C LEU A 90 -5.59 10.11 8.21
N TYR A 91 -4.62 9.54 7.49
CA TYR A 91 -4.81 8.30 6.75
C TYR A 91 -5.16 7.12 7.67
N MET A 92 -4.43 6.94 8.77
CA MET A 92 -4.69 5.87 9.73
C MET A 92 -6.09 5.98 10.37
N GLY A 93 -6.60 7.20 10.56
CA GLY A 93 -7.98 7.41 11.01
C GLY A 93 -9.01 6.86 10.02
N ILE A 94 -8.83 7.11 8.73
CA ILE A 94 -9.69 6.57 7.65
C ILE A 94 -9.57 5.04 7.59
N VAL A 95 -8.35 4.52 7.72
CA VAL A 95 -8.08 3.07 7.70
C VAL A 95 -8.76 2.37 8.86
N LEU A 96 -8.74 2.96 10.06
CA LEU A 96 -9.38 2.40 11.26
C LEU A 96 -10.90 2.46 11.22
N TYR A 97 -11.47 3.37 10.43
CA TYR A 97 -12.91 3.50 10.27
C TYR A 97 -13.55 2.32 9.54
N ALA A 98 -12.90 1.76 8.50
CA ALA A 98 -13.42 0.63 7.74
C ALA A 98 -13.70 -0.63 8.60
N PRO A 99 -12.75 -1.14 9.41
CA PRO A 99 -13.03 -2.28 10.29
C PRO A 99 -13.98 -1.92 11.44
N ALA A 100 -14.03 -0.66 11.88
CA ALA A 100 -15.00 -0.21 12.87
C ALA A 100 -16.44 -0.27 12.35
N LEU A 101 -16.64 0.11 11.09
CA LEU A 101 -17.92 -0.03 10.41
C LEU A 101 -18.33 -1.50 10.24
N ALA A 102 -17.38 -2.37 9.90
CA ALA A 102 -17.63 -3.82 9.82
C ALA A 102 -18.00 -4.41 11.19
N LEU A 103 -17.31 -4.00 12.26
CA LEU A 103 -17.61 -4.43 13.63
C LEU A 103 -18.98 -3.93 14.10
N GLU A 104 -19.31 -2.68 13.81
CA GLU A 104 -20.65 -2.09 14.05
C GLU A 104 -21.75 -2.93 13.38
N ALA A 105 -21.57 -3.30 12.10
CA ALA A 105 -22.54 -4.09 11.34
C ALA A 105 -22.77 -5.51 11.90
N VAL A 106 -21.74 -6.13 12.47
CA VAL A 106 -21.82 -7.52 12.98
C VAL A 106 -22.26 -7.57 14.45
N THR A 107 -21.85 -6.61 15.28
CA THR A 107 -22.10 -6.63 16.73
C THR A 107 -23.28 -5.76 17.17
N GLY A 108 -23.70 -4.80 16.33
CA GLY A 108 -24.72 -3.80 16.68
C GLY A 108 -24.26 -2.76 17.71
N LEU A 109 -22.95 -2.69 18.02
CA LEU A 109 -22.39 -1.68 18.92
C LEU A 109 -22.47 -0.27 18.32
N ASN A 110 -22.56 0.75 19.18
CA ASN A 110 -22.44 2.15 18.74
C ASN A 110 -21.07 2.36 18.05
N ARG A 111 -21.07 3.02 16.89
CA ARG A 111 -19.90 3.32 16.06
C ARG A 111 -18.69 3.81 16.85
N VAL A 112 -18.90 4.74 17.79
CA VAL A 112 -17.83 5.29 18.63
C VAL A 112 -17.19 4.19 19.50
N GLY A 113 -17.99 3.28 20.05
CA GLY A 113 -17.52 2.14 20.82
C GLY A 113 -16.69 1.16 19.98
N SER A 114 -17.12 0.88 18.74
CA SER A 114 -16.37 0.04 17.80
C SER A 114 -15.01 0.64 17.44
N ILE A 115 -14.95 1.96 17.21
CA ILE A 115 -13.69 2.68 16.94
C ILE A 115 -12.73 2.55 18.12
N PHE A 116 -13.18 2.82 19.35
CA PHE A 116 -12.34 2.71 20.53
C PHE A 116 -11.87 1.28 20.79
N ALA A 117 -12.74 0.29 20.61
CA ALA A 117 -12.40 -1.11 20.81
C ALA A 117 -11.28 -1.56 19.85
N ILE A 118 -11.42 -1.26 18.56
CA ILE A 118 -10.42 -1.61 17.55
C ILE A 118 -9.11 -0.85 17.77
N GLY A 119 -9.19 0.45 18.04
CA GLY A 119 -7.99 1.26 18.32
C GLY A 119 -7.22 0.79 19.55
N LEU A 120 -7.93 0.38 20.60
CA LEU A 120 -7.33 -0.17 21.81
C LEU A 120 -6.64 -1.49 21.51
N VAL A 121 -7.34 -2.46 20.91
CA VAL A 121 -6.74 -3.76 20.53
C VAL A 121 -5.51 -3.53 19.64
N CYS A 122 -5.63 -2.63 18.65
CA CYS A 122 -4.55 -2.28 17.73
C CYS A 122 -3.31 -1.74 18.43
N THR A 123 -3.51 -0.79 19.34
CA THR A 123 -2.43 -0.16 20.11
C THR A 123 -1.76 -1.17 21.05
N PHE A 124 -2.56 -1.99 21.75
CA PHE A 124 -2.03 -2.98 22.70
C PHE A 124 -1.17 -4.03 21.99
N TYR A 125 -1.65 -4.63 20.89
CA TYR A 125 -0.85 -5.65 20.19
C TYR A 125 0.41 -5.04 19.55
N SER A 126 0.30 -3.83 19.00
CA SER A 126 1.44 -3.14 18.37
C SER A 126 2.53 -2.79 19.39
N THR A 127 2.14 -2.36 20.59
CA THR A 127 3.07 -1.99 21.66
C THR A 127 3.75 -3.22 22.27
N LEU A 128 3.02 -4.32 22.48
CA LEU A 128 3.57 -5.54 23.09
C LEU A 128 4.47 -6.34 22.14
N GLY A 129 4.12 -6.37 20.86
CA GLY A 129 4.80 -7.23 19.89
C GLY A 129 5.99 -6.60 19.15
N GLY A 130 6.07 -5.27 19.11
CA GLY A 130 7.08 -4.54 18.34
C GLY A 130 7.03 -4.84 16.84
N MET A 131 8.02 -4.36 16.07
CA MET A 131 8.02 -4.49 14.60
C MET A 131 7.95 -5.94 14.10
N LYS A 132 8.54 -6.90 14.82
CA LYS A 132 8.51 -8.32 14.39
C LYS A 132 7.10 -8.91 14.46
N ALA A 133 6.34 -8.62 15.52
CA ALA A 133 4.98 -9.12 15.63
C ALA A 133 4.06 -8.46 14.60
N VAL A 134 4.22 -7.15 14.36
CA VAL A 134 3.44 -6.42 13.35
C VAL A 134 3.64 -7.03 11.96
N VAL A 135 4.89 -7.32 11.57
CA VAL A 135 5.17 -7.96 10.27
C VAL A 135 4.51 -9.35 10.18
N MET A 136 4.53 -10.13 11.27
CA MET A 136 3.86 -11.44 11.27
C MET A 136 2.33 -11.30 11.13
N THR A 137 1.71 -10.34 11.83
CA THR A 137 0.27 -10.10 11.71
C THR A 137 -0.11 -9.61 10.32
N ASP A 138 0.72 -8.79 9.67
CA ASP A 138 0.49 -8.31 8.30
C ASP A 138 0.49 -9.47 7.29
N VAL A 139 1.40 -10.45 7.47
CA VAL A 139 1.41 -11.67 6.64
C VAL A 139 0.11 -12.45 6.80
N PHE A 140 -0.35 -12.69 8.03
CA PHE A 140 -1.63 -13.36 8.25
C PHE A 140 -2.82 -12.57 7.69
N GLN A 141 -2.83 -11.25 7.86
CA GLN A 141 -3.89 -10.39 7.35
C GLN A 141 -3.99 -10.46 5.83
N SER A 142 -2.86 -10.43 5.13
CA SER A 142 -2.85 -10.53 3.66
C SER A 142 -3.36 -11.87 3.14
N LEU A 143 -3.01 -12.98 3.81
CA LEU A 143 -3.52 -14.31 3.47
C LEU A 143 -5.05 -14.34 3.62
N LEU A 144 -5.57 -13.79 4.73
CA LEU A 144 -7.02 -13.69 4.96
C LEU A 144 -7.70 -12.82 3.90
N MET A 145 -7.06 -11.74 3.45
CA MET A 145 -7.60 -10.90 2.36
C MET A 145 -7.75 -11.69 1.06
N PHE A 146 -6.76 -12.51 0.67
CA PHE A 146 -6.87 -13.36 -0.51
C PHE A 146 -8.01 -14.37 -0.38
N VAL A 147 -8.09 -15.07 0.75
CA VAL A 147 -9.18 -16.03 1.02
C VAL A 147 -10.54 -15.35 0.96
N ALA A 148 -10.68 -14.15 1.52
CA ALA A 148 -11.91 -13.37 1.48
C ALA A 148 -12.32 -13.01 0.05
N ILE A 149 -11.38 -12.55 -0.79
CA ILE A 149 -11.64 -12.22 -2.19
C ILE A 149 -12.15 -13.46 -2.95
N PHE A 150 -11.42 -14.58 -2.88
CA PHE A 150 -11.83 -15.81 -3.58
C PHE A 150 -13.18 -16.32 -3.08
N SER A 151 -13.43 -16.27 -1.77
CA SER A 151 -14.71 -16.66 -1.18
C SER A 151 -15.86 -15.79 -1.69
N VAL A 152 -15.66 -14.48 -1.78
CA VAL A 152 -16.67 -13.55 -2.31
C VAL A 152 -16.94 -13.84 -3.79
N ILE A 153 -15.90 -14.04 -4.61
CA ILE A 153 -16.06 -14.34 -6.05
C ILE A 153 -16.81 -15.66 -6.25
N ILE A 154 -16.45 -16.72 -5.51
CA ILE A 154 -17.10 -18.03 -5.62
C ILE A 154 -18.57 -17.94 -5.17
N CYS A 155 -18.84 -17.33 -4.01
CA CYS A 155 -20.21 -17.15 -3.53
C CYS A 155 -21.06 -16.29 -4.46
N ALA A 156 -20.48 -15.24 -5.04
CA ALA A 156 -21.15 -14.41 -6.04
C ALA A 156 -21.46 -15.22 -7.31
N GLY A 157 -20.49 -15.98 -7.83
CA GLY A 157 -20.68 -16.84 -8.99
C GLY A 157 -21.77 -17.90 -8.78
N ILE A 158 -21.80 -18.57 -7.62
CA ILE A 158 -22.85 -19.54 -7.29
C ILE A 158 -24.23 -18.86 -7.19
N LYS A 159 -24.32 -17.70 -6.55
CA LYS A 159 -25.60 -16.97 -6.41
C LYS A 159 -26.12 -16.38 -7.71
N ALA A 160 -25.22 -15.95 -8.59
CA ALA A 160 -25.56 -15.37 -9.89
C ALA A 160 -25.85 -16.43 -10.97
N GLY A 161 -25.53 -17.71 -10.72
CA GLY A 161 -25.72 -18.80 -11.69
C GLY A 161 -24.57 -18.97 -12.68
N GLY A 162 -23.42 -18.33 -12.44
CA GLY A 162 -22.23 -18.37 -13.28
C GLY A 162 -21.47 -17.04 -13.27
N LEU A 163 -20.17 -17.08 -13.58
CA LEU A 163 -19.39 -15.84 -13.77
C LEU A 163 -19.80 -15.13 -15.06
N ASP A 164 -20.28 -15.87 -16.06
CA ASP A 164 -20.74 -15.32 -17.34
C ASP A 164 -21.96 -14.40 -17.15
N VAL A 165 -22.89 -14.75 -16.26
CA VAL A 165 -24.06 -13.92 -15.92
C VAL A 165 -23.63 -12.62 -15.24
N ILE A 166 -22.57 -12.65 -14.43
CA ILE A 166 -22.01 -11.45 -13.79
C ILE A 166 -21.36 -10.54 -14.84
N TRP A 167 -20.69 -11.13 -15.84
CA TRP A 167 -20.09 -10.38 -16.93
C TRP A 167 -21.14 -9.73 -17.81
N GLU A 168 -22.17 -10.47 -18.20
CA GLU A 168 -23.30 -9.96 -18.99
C GLU A 168 -24.03 -8.82 -18.24
N ALA A 169 -24.30 -8.98 -16.94
CA ALA A 169 -24.88 -7.92 -16.11
C ALA A 169 -23.97 -6.69 -15.99
N ALA A 170 -22.65 -6.85 -16.03
CA ALA A 170 -21.71 -5.74 -16.03
C ALA A 170 -21.68 -5.02 -17.38
N GLU A 171 -21.84 -5.76 -18.49
CA GLU A 171 -21.92 -5.22 -19.84
C GLU A 171 -23.23 -4.46 -20.06
N GLU A 172 -24.37 -5.04 -19.69
CA GLU A 172 -25.69 -4.38 -19.71
C GLU A 172 -25.73 -3.13 -18.82
N GLY A 173 -25.05 -3.18 -17.68
CA GLY A 173 -24.92 -2.06 -16.76
C GLY A 173 -24.02 -0.92 -17.26
N GLY A 174 -23.41 -1.04 -18.45
CA GLY A 174 -22.46 -0.07 -18.98
C GLY A 174 -21.21 0.09 -18.11
N ARG A 175 -20.88 -0.93 -17.31
CA ARG A 175 -19.76 -0.89 -16.35
C ARG A 175 -18.45 -1.40 -16.97
N ILE A 176 -18.53 -2.08 -18.11
CA ILE A 176 -17.39 -2.54 -18.87
C ILE A 176 -16.98 -1.45 -19.85
N GLU A 177 -16.18 -0.52 -19.35
CA GLU A 177 -15.59 0.53 -20.17
C GLU A 177 -14.08 0.45 -20.05
N PHE A 178 -13.42 0.05 -21.13
CA PHE A 178 -11.96 0.03 -21.24
C PHE A 178 -11.43 1.09 -22.20
N ASP A 179 -12.28 1.75 -22.99
CA ASP A 179 -11.88 2.62 -24.11
C ASP A 179 -12.01 4.13 -23.81
N SER A 180 -11.63 4.59 -22.60
CA SER A 180 -11.61 6.02 -22.26
C SER A 180 -10.31 6.74 -22.70
N PHE A 181 -10.02 6.72 -24.00
CA PHE A 181 -8.82 7.35 -24.61
C PHE A 181 -8.96 8.87 -24.87
N SER A 182 -9.71 9.59 -24.04
CA SER A 182 -9.85 11.04 -24.17
C SER A 182 -8.68 11.79 -23.49
N PHE A 183 -8.27 12.92 -24.07
CA PHE A 183 -7.33 13.87 -23.44
C PHE A 183 -8.04 14.92 -22.58
N ASP A 184 -9.35 14.82 -22.43
CA ASP A 184 -10.13 15.78 -21.65
C ASP A 184 -9.84 15.64 -20.14
N PRO A 185 -9.32 16.70 -19.48
CA PRO A 185 -9.00 16.68 -18.04
C PRO A 185 -10.23 16.73 -17.13
N THR A 186 -11.44 16.94 -17.68
CA THR A 186 -12.70 16.93 -16.90
C THR A 186 -13.26 15.51 -16.70
N VAL A 187 -12.76 14.52 -17.46
CA VAL A 187 -13.16 13.13 -17.34
C VAL A 187 -12.40 12.49 -16.17
N ARG A 188 -13.14 11.88 -15.23
CA ARG A 188 -12.61 11.31 -13.97
C ARG A 188 -11.45 10.32 -14.20
N HIS A 189 -11.60 9.43 -15.18
CA HIS A 189 -10.66 8.35 -15.47
C HIS A 189 -10.39 8.25 -16.97
N THR A 190 -9.33 8.92 -17.42
CA THR A 190 -8.80 8.74 -18.77
C THR A 190 -7.56 7.86 -18.73
N TRP A 191 -7.29 7.14 -19.83
CA TRP A 191 -6.05 6.36 -19.95
C TRP A 191 -4.81 7.20 -19.66
N TRP A 192 -4.75 8.42 -20.19
CA TRP A 192 -3.62 9.32 -19.98
C TRP A 192 -3.51 9.79 -18.53
N GLY A 193 -4.64 10.17 -17.92
CA GLY A 193 -4.70 10.57 -16.52
C GLY A 193 -4.29 9.44 -15.57
N LEU A 194 -4.77 8.22 -15.83
CA LEU A 194 -4.47 7.02 -15.04
C LEU A 194 -3.03 6.54 -15.23
N ILE A 195 -2.48 6.61 -16.45
CA ILE A 195 -1.09 6.22 -16.71
C ILE A 195 -0.13 7.23 -16.10
N ILE A 196 -0.29 8.52 -16.40
CA ILE A 196 0.62 9.56 -15.89
C ILE A 196 0.44 9.72 -14.38
N GLY A 197 -0.80 9.91 -13.91
CA GLY A 197 -1.13 10.04 -12.49
C GLY A 197 -0.79 8.78 -11.70
N GLY A 198 -1.05 7.60 -12.27
CA GLY A 198 -0.68 6.32 -11.67
C GLY A 198 0.83 6.14 -11.56
N MET A 199 1.62 6.52 -12.58
CA MET A 199 3.08 6.50 -12.50
C MET A 199 3.61 7.45 -11.42
N PHE A 200 3.12 8.69 -11.34
CA PHE A 200 3.53 9.64 -10.29
C PHE A 200 3.13 9.16 -8.90
N THR A 201 1.91 8.63 -8.77
CA THR A 201 1.43 8.05 -7.51
C THR A 201 2.31 6.88 -7.10
N TYR A 202 2.62 5.98 -8.02
CA TYR A 202 3.51 4.84 -7.79
C TYR A 202 4.92 5.29 -7.39
N LEU A 203 5.52 6.23 -8.14
CA LEU A 203 6.85 6.76 -7.81
C LEU A 203 6.88 7.46 -6.45
N THR A 204 5.83 8.19 -6.09
CA THR A 204 5.72 8.84 -4.77
C THR A 204 5.54 7.81 -3.66
N LEU A 205 4.74 6.77 -3.91
CA LEU A 205 4.46 5.70 -2.96
C LEU A 205 5.71 4.83 -2.74
N TYR A 206 6.47 4.52 -3.78
CA TYR A 206 7.70 3.72 -3.69
C TYR A 206 8.94 4.54 -3.30
N GLY A 207 9.02 5.81 -3.70
CA GLY A 207 10.13 6.71 -3.39
C GLY A 207 10.00 7.43 -2.04
N GLY A 208 8.77 7.60 -1.54
CA GLY A 208 8.47 8.32 -0.31
C GLY A 208 8.14 7.43 0.89
N LEU A 209 7.62 6.21 0.69
CA LEU A 209 7.33 5.35 1.84
C LEU A 209 8.58 4.69 2.40
N GLN A 210 8.74 4.89 3.70
CA GLN A 210 9.70 4.21 4.57
C GLN A 210 9.56 2.67 4.52
N SER A 211 8.39 2.12 4.20
CA SER A 211 8.14 0.67 4.13
C SER A 211 9.00 -0.04 3.08
N LEU A 212 9.28 0.60 1.93
CA LEU A 212 10.18 0.05 0.92
C LEU A 212 11.63 0.00 1.42
N VAL A 213 12.08 1.05 2.11
CA VAL A 213 13.43 1.10 2.69
C VAL A 213 13.60 0.07 3.81
N VAL A 214 12.58 -0.10 4.65
CA VAL A 214 12.58 -1.11 5.73
C VAL A 214 12.60 -2.53 5.14
N ALA A 215 11.82 -2.80 4.11
CA ALA A 215 11.83 -4.10 3.45
C ALA A 215 13.15 -4.39 2.71
N LEU A 216 13.77 -3.38 2.09
CA LEU A 216 15.12 -3.49 1.53
C LEU A 216 16.14 -3.83 2.62
N GLN A 217 16.08 -3.19 3.78
CA GLN A 217 16.97 -3.47 4.91
C GLN A 217 16.83 -4.90 5.44
N LEU A 218 15.59 -5.41 5.52
CA LEU A 218 15.33 -6.79 5.93
C LEU A 218 15.77 -7.81 4.86
N GLY A 219 15.79 -7.42 3.58
CA GLY A 219 16.25 -8.26 2.47
C GLY A 219 17.76 -8.32 2.28
N ILE A 220 18.52 -7.36 2.81
CA ILE A 220 20.00 -7.37 2.74
C ILE A 220 20.53 -8.46 3.69
N PRO A 221 21.28 -9.46 3.19
CA PRO A 221 21.92 -10.45 4.06
C PRO A 221 22.89 -9.77 5.02
N SER A 222 22.76 -10.12 6.30
CA SER A 222 23.54 -9.62 7.44
C SER A 222 25.07 -9.71 7.28
N SER A 223 25.57 -10.49 6.32
CA SER A 223 26.99 -10.60 5.98
C SER A 223 27.59 -9.36 5.31
N LEU A 224 26.77 -8.43 4.80
CA LEU A 224 27.23 -7.17 4.20
C LEU A 224 27.11 -5.97 5.16
N THR A 225 26.33 -6.12 6.24
CA THR A 225 26.20 -5.10 7.30
C THR A 225 27.45 -5.05 8.20
N SER A 226 28.16 -6.17 8.36
CA SER A 226 29.38 -6.26 9.17
C SER A 226 30.65 -5.76 8.47
N LEU A 227 30.61 -5.50 7.17
CA LEU A 227 31.75 -4.98 6.39
C LEU A 227 31.70 -3.47 6.18
N SER A 228 30.71 -2.77 6.75
CA SER A 228 30.50 -1.33 6.55
C SER A 228 30.51 -0.47 7.82
N THR A 229 31.06 -0.95 8.93
CA THR A 229 31.54 -0.07 10.01
C THR A 229 33.04 0.23 9.83
N PRO A 230 33.46 1.22 9.03
CA PRO A 230 34.74 1.85 9.25
C PRO A 230 34.61 2.84 10.41
N GLY A 231 35.19 2.50 11.56
CA GLY A 231 35.58 3.46 12.59
C GLY A 231 34.50 3.97 13.54
N SER A 232 34.02 3.13 14.44
CA SER A 232 33.71 3.63 15.78
C SER A 232 35.04 3.74 16.53
N ASN A 233 35.41 4.99 16.79
CA ASN A 233 36.57 5.42 17.54
C ASN A 233 36.91 4.52 18.74
N LYS A 234 38.16 4.07 18.80
CA LYS A 234 38.84 3.84 20.08
C LYS A 234 38.88 5.17 20.82
N ILE A 235 38.19 5.27 21.96
CA ILE A 235 38.51 6.25 23.00
C ILE A 235 38.58 5.47 24.31
N SER A 236 39.81 5.45 24.84
CA SER A 236 40.27 5.11 26.21
C SER A 236 39.62 3.93 26.93
#